data_AF-A0A1Q3UQW5-F1
#
_entry.id   AF-A0A1Q3UQW5-F1
#
_cell.length_a   1.000
_cell.length_b   1.000
_cell.length_c   1.000
_cell.angle_alpha   90.00
_cell.angle_beta   90.00
_cell.angle_gamma   90.00
#
_symmetry.space_group_name_H-M   'P 1'
#
loop_
_entity.id
_entity.type
_entity.pdbx_description
1 polymer ?
#
loop_
_entity_poly.entity_id
_entity_poly.type
_entity_poly.pdbx_seq_one_letter_code
_entity_poly.pdbx_strand_id
1 'polypeptide(L)'
;HEAHLAACLWLLSERPDIDVDAEIAPIIRRFNESVGGVNDDTQGYHDSITRAYVAGVRLFLAETAETGLTSRVNALLRSPMGARDWPLRFYSRDLLFSVSARRGFVPPDLAPLPAP
;
A
#
# COMPACT_ATOMS: atom_id res chain seq x y z
N HIS A 1 8.58 -6.19 -2.40
CA HIS A 1 7.17 -5.85 -2.71
C HIS A 1 6.25 -6.63 -1.78
N GLU A 2 6.38 -7.95 -1.82
CA GLU A 2 5.67 -8.97 -1.07
C GLU A 2 5.72 -8.71 0.45
N ALA A 3 6.89 -8.37 0.98
CA ALA A 3 7.05 -8.01 2.39
C ALA A 3 6.24 -6.76 2.80
N HIS A 4 6.10 -5.76 1.92
CA HIS A 4 5.31 -4.56 2.20
C HIS A 4 3.82 -4.87 2.23
N LEU A 5 3.33 -5.74 1.33
CA LEU A 5 1.95 -6.21 1.34
C LEU A 5 1.64 -7.01 2.61
N ALA A 6 2.54 -7.90 3.02
CA ALA A 6 2.40 -8.64 4.27
C ALA A 6 2.36 -7.72 5.49
N ALA A 7 3.23 -6.71 5.53
CA ALA A 7 3.25 -5.72 6.62
C ALA A 7 1.99 -4.85 6.64
N CYS A 8 1.51 -4.39 5.49
CA CYS A 8 0.26 -3.63 5.38
C CYS A 8 -0.94 -4.45 5.84
N LEU A 9 -1.03 -5.72 5.44
CA LEU A 9 -2.08 -6.63 5.89
C LEU A 9 -2.03 -6.82 7.40
N TRP A 10 -0.85 -7.08 7.96
CA TRP A 10 -0.67 -7.24 9.41
C TRP A 10 -1.08 -5.97 10.18
N LEU A 11 -0.69 -4.78 9.70
CA LEU A 11 -1.12 -3.52 10.32
C LEU A 11 -2.64 -3.38 10.32
N LEU A 12 -3.30 -3.69 9.19
CA LEU A 12 -4.75 -3.58 9.07
C LEU A 12 -5.53 -4.65 9.86
N SER A 13 -4.99 -5.86 10.05
CA SER A 13 -5.71 -6.96 10.71
C SER A 13 -5.36 -7.15 12.18
N GLU A 14 -4.11 -6.89 12.57
CA GLU A 14 -3.61 -7.21 13.92
C GLU A 14 -3.35 -5.98 14.78
N ARG A 15 -3.37 -4.76 14.21
CA ARG A 15 -3.10 -3.50 14.92
C ARG A 15 -4.27 -2.52 14.81
N PRO A 16 -5.44 -2.84 15.38
CA PRO A 16 -6.60 -1.94 15.37
C PRO A 16 -6.36 -0.64 16.17
N ASP A 17 -5.28 -0.59 16.95
CA ASP A 17 -4.83 0.59 17.68
C ASP A 17 -4.07 1.61 16.81
N ILE A 18 -3.67 1.24 15.59
CA ILE A 18 -2.98 2.13 14.65
C ILE A 18 -3.98 2.69 13.64
N ASP A 19 -4.05 4.01 13.50
CA ASP A 19 -4.76 4.64 12.40
C ASP A 19 -3.88 4.59 11.15
N VAL A 20 -4.03 3.52 10.36
CA VAL A 20 -3.22 3.30 9.15
C VAL A 20 -3.34 4.47 8.16
N ASP A 21 -4.50 5.13 8.06
CA ASP A 21 -4.66 6.24 7.09
C ASP A 21 -3.88 7.49 7.53
N ALA A 22 -3.78 7.74 8.83
CA ALA A 22 -3.01 8.85 9.39
C ALA A 22 -1.52 8.53 9.56
N GLU A 23 -1.17 7.28 9.89
CA GLU A 23 0.14 6.93 10.43
C GLU A 23 1.05 6.17 9.47
N ILE A 24 0.53 5.58 8.37
CA ILE A 24 1.37 4.74 7.48
C ILE A 24 2.55 5.51 6.89
N ALA A 25 2.35 6.78 6.55
CA ALA A 25 3.39 7.64 5.99
C ALA A 25 4.54 7.89 6.99
N PRO A 26 4.31 8.42 8.21
CA PRO A 26 5.39 8.60 9.17
C PRO A 26 6.00 7.26 9.64
N ILE A 27 5.24 6.17 9.74
CA ILE A 27 5.77 4.84 10.08
C ILE A 27 6.82 4.39 9.05
N ILE A 28 6.47 4.40 7.77
CA ILE A 28 7.38 3.91 6.71
C ILE A 28 8.60 4.83 6.58
N ARG A 29 8.41 6.16 6.66
CA ARG A 29 9.54 7.11 6.56
C ARG A 29 10.56 6.88 7.69
N ARG A 30 10.10 6.76 8.93
CA ARG A 30 10.95 6.49 10.11
C ARG A 30 11.65 5.14 10.01
N PHE A 31 10.96 4.11 9.51
CA PHE A 31 11.57 2.80 9.28
C PHE A 31 12.68 2.86 8.22
N ASN A 32 12.42 3.52 7.09
CA ASN A 32 13.43 3.69 6.04
C ASN A 32 14.68 4.38 6.61
N GLU A 33 14.51 5.46 7.36
CA GLU A 33 15.61 6.21 7.97
C GLU A 33 16.38 5.37 9.00
N SER A 34 15.70 4.57 9.82
CA SER A 34 16.34 3.75 10.85
C SER A 34 17.22 2.64 10.29
N VAL A 35 16.98 2.20 9.05
CA VAL A 35 17.81 1.23 8.33
C VAL A 35 18.79 1.89 7.35
N GLY A 36 18.97 3.21 7.43
CA GLY A 36 19.91 3.98 6.59
C GLY A 36 19.38 4.33 5.19
N GLY A 37 18.09 4.13 4.94
CA GLY A 37 17.41 4.54 3.71
C GLY A 37 17.14 6.04 3.65
N VAL A 38 17.02 6.55 2.43
CA VAL A 38 16.73 7.96 2.13
C VAL A 38 15.32 8.08 1.55
N ASN A 39 14.59 9.11 1.96
CA ASN A 39 13.30 9.48 1.39
C ASN A 39 13.47 10.77 0.57
N ASP A 40 13.57 10.64 -0.76
CA ASP A 40 13.71 11.77 -1.69
C ASP A 40 12.72 11.64 -2.86
N ASP A 41 12.93 12.42 -3.93
CA ASP A 41 12.02 12.47 -5.08
C ASP A 41 12.10 11.21 -5.97
N THR A 42 13.08 10.34 -5.73
CA THR A 42 13.40 9.18 -6.57
C THR A 42 13.37 7.85 -5.82
N GLN A 43 13.59 7.86 -4.49
CA GLN A 43 13.67 6.65 -3.65
C GLN A 43 12.97 6.83 -2.29
N GLY A 44 12.78 5.71 -1.59
CA GLY A 44 12.09 5.67 -0.29
C GLY A 44 10.56 5.69 -0.42
N TYR A 45 9.89 6.36 0.52
CA TYR A 45 8.43 6.40 0.61
C TYR A 45 7.78 6.96 -0.66
N HIS A 46 6.62 6.40 -1.02
CA HIS A 46 5.81 6.85 -2.14
C HIS A 46 4.33 6.85 -1.75
N ASP A 47 3.76 8.04 -1.50
CA ASP A 47 2.45 8.15 -0.85
C ASP A 47 1.31 7.55 -1.69
N SER A 48 1.21 7.92 -2.98
CA SER A 48 0.09 7.46 -3.81
C SER A 48 0.11 5.93 -4.03
N ILE A 49 1.28 5.34 -4.30
CA ILE A 49 1.43 3.88 -4.40
C ILE A 49 1.07 3.19 -3.08
N THR A 50 1.56 3.69 -1.95
CA THR A 50 1.24 3.10 -0.63
C THR A 50 -0.26 3.12 -0.38
N ARG A 51 -0.93 4.25 -0.61
CA ARG A 51 -2.39 4.36 -0.38
C ARG A 51 -3.21 3.52 -1.34
N ALA A 52 -2.77 3.37 -2.60
CA ALA A 52 -3.38 2.42 -3.52
C ALA A 52 -3.34 1.00 -2.93
N TYR A 53 -2.19 0.54 -2.47
CA TYR A 53 -2.09 -0.79 -1.86
C TYR A 53 -2.85 -0.92 -0.54
N VAL A 54 -2.93 0.12 0.30
CA VAL A 54 -3.79 0.10 1.50
C VAL A 54 -5.26 -0.16 1.10
N ALA A 55 -5.77 0.53 0.08
CA ALA A 55 -7.12 0.29 -0.44
C ALA A 55 -7.28 -1.14 -0.99
N GLY A 56 -6.30 -1.65 -1.74
CA GLY A 56 -6.29 -3.02 -2.24
C GLY A 56 -6.29 -4.09 -1.14
N VAL A 57 -5.49 -3.88 -0.08
CA VAL A 57 -5.44 -4.81 1.06
C VAL A 57 -6.75 -4.78 1.85
N ARG A 58 -7.39 -3.62 2.03
CA ARG A 58 -8.72 -3.50 2.65
C ARG A 58 -9.78 -4.26 1.85
N LEU A 59 -9.81 -4.08 0.53
CA LEU A 59 -10.72 -4.82 -0.35
C LEU A 59 -10.48 -6.34 -0.23
N PHE A 60 -9.22 -6.78 -0.29
CA PHE A 60 -8.89 -8.19 -0.12
C PHE A 60 -9.36 -8.75 1.25
N LEU A 61 -9.16 -8.00 2.34
CA LEU A 61 -9.58 -8.42 3.68
C LEU A 61 -11.10 -8.51 3.80
N ALA A 62 -11.85 -7.68 3.07
CA ALA A 62 -13.32 -7.74 3.04
C ALA A 62 -13.85 -8.97 2.26
N GLU A 63 -13.10 -9.46 1.27
CA GLU A 63 -13.53 -10.55 0.39
C GLU A 63 -12.98 -11.93 0.79
N THR A 64 -11.87 -11.99 1.54
CA THR A 64 -11.19 -13.24 1.85
C THR A 64 -11.93 -14.08 2.90
N ALA A 65 -12.02 -15.39 2.65
CA ALA A 65 -12.49 -16.37 3.64
C ALA A 65 -11.37 -16.88 4.57
N GLU A 66 -10.11 -16.53 4.29
CA GLU A 66 -8.97 -16.97 5.10
C GLU A 66 -9.00 -16.29 6.47
N THR A 67 -8.67 -17.04 7.53
CA THR A 67 -8.72 -16.53 8.92
C THR A 67 -7.34 -16.38 9.54
N GLY A 68 -6.42 -17.31 9.25
CA GLY A 68 -5.04 -17.25 9.75
C GLY A 68 -4.21 -16.19 9.03
N LEU A 69 -3.38 -15.44 9.78
CA LEU A 69 -2.52 -14.38 9.23
C LEU A 69 -1.66 -14.87 8.05
N THR A 70 -0.94 -15.98 8.21
CA THR A 70 -0.10 -16.54 7.16
C THR A 70 -0.93 -16.96 5.92
N SER A 71 -2.10 -17.55 6.13
CA SER A 71 -2.99 -17.93 5.03
C SER A 71 -3.52 -16.70 4.28
N ARG A 72 -3.93 -15.65 5.00
CA ARG A 72 -4.35 -14.37 4.44
C ARG A 72 -3.25 -13.71 3.63
N VAL A 73 -2.01 -13.64 4.14
CA VAL A 73 -0.86 -13.11 3.39
C VAL A 73 -0.62 -13.91 2.12
N ASN A 74 -0.60 -15.23 2.21
CA ASN A 74 -0.38 -16.10 1.05
C ASN A 74 -1.49 -15.93 0.00
N ALA A 75 -2.74 -15.77 0.43
CA ALA A 75 -3.87 -15.51 -0.47
C ALA A 75 -3.80 -14.10 -1.10
N LEU A 76 -3.43 -13.06 -0.34
CA LEU A 76 -3.22 -11.70 -0.86
C LEU A 76 -2.16 -11.69 -1.96
N LEU A 77 -1.02 -12.35 -1.75
CA LEU A 77 0.06 -12.39 -2.73
C LEU A 77 -0.33 -13.10 -4.05
N ARG A 78 -1.36 -13.97 -4.02
CA ARG A 78 -1.91 -14.62 -5.20
C ARG A 78 -3.11 -13.89 -5.81
N SER A 79 -3.66 -12.89 -5.12
CA SER A 79 -4.81 -12.13 -5.61
C SER A 79 -4.36 -11.07 -6.64
N PRO A 80 -5.30 -10.47 -7.40
CA PRO A 80 -4.99 -9.35 -8.27
C PRO A 80 -4.28 -8.19 -7.54
N MET A 81 -4.67 -7.92 -6.29
CA MET A 81 -4.11 -6.85 -5.45
C MET A 81 -2.65 -7.11 -5.05
N GLY A 82 -2.21 -8.37 -5.12
CA GLY A 82 -0.82 -8.76 -4.92
C GLY A 82 0.11 -8.38 -6.07
N ALA A 83 -0.42 -8.07 -7.26
CA ALA A 83 0.37 -7.78 -8.45
C ALA A 83 1.04 -6.39 -8.38
N ARG A 84 2.30 -6.30 -8.82
CA ARG A 84 3.12 -5.06 -8.75
C ARG A 84 2.56 -3.91 -9.59
N ASP A 85 1.86 -4.25 -10.67
CA ASP A 85 1.23 -3.33 -11.60
C ASP A 85 -0.22 -3.03 -11.23
N TRP A 86 -0.75 -3.58 -10.13
CA TRP A 86 -2.14 -3.37 -9.73
C TRP A 86 -2.54 -1.89 -9.61
N PRO A 87 -1.71 -0.97 -9.07
CA PRO A 87 -2.02 0.47 -9.07
C PRO A 87 -2.22 1.08 -10.47
N LEU A 88 -1.61 0.51 -11.52
CA LEU A 88 -1.75 1.01 -12.90
C LEU A 88 -3.14 0.74 -13.51
N ARG A 89 -4.01 0.02 -12.79
CA ARG A 89 -5.44 -0.09 -13.14
C ARG A 89 -6.21 1.20 -12.82
N PHE A 90 -5.67 2.04 -11.96
CA PHE A 90 -6.31 3.28 -11.47
C PHE A 90 -5.54 4.53 -11.88
N TYR A 91 -4.22 4.42 -12.03
CA TYR A 91 -3.33 5.51 -12.37
C TYR A 91 -2.68 5.32 -13.73
N SER A 92 -2.54 6.41 -14.48
CA SER A 92 -1.59 6.48 -15.59
C SER A 92 -0.16 6.38 -15.05
N ARG A 93 0.77 5.90 -15.90
CA ARG A 93 2.20 5.83 -15.53
C ARG A 93 2.78 7.20 -15.21
N ASP A 94 2.41 8.20 -16.01
CA ASP A 94 2.92 9.57 -15.87
C ASP A 94 2.49 10.18 -14.53
N LEU A 95 1.23 9.97 -14.12
CA LEU A 95 0.77 10.42 -12.82
C LEU A 95 1.41 9.61 -11.69
N LEU A 96 1.35 8.27 -11.75
CA LEU A 96 1.77 7.40 -10.65
C LEU A 96 3.24 7.61 -10.27
N PHE A 97 4.13 7.79 -11.27
CA PHE A 97 5.56 7.94 -11.05
C PHE A 97 6.04 9.39 -10.98
N SER A 98 5.12 10.35 -10.90
CA SER A 98 5.45 11.76 -10.70
C SER A 98 5.98 12.05 -9.29
N VAL A 99 6.79 13.10 -9.16
CA VAL A 99 7.28 13.57 -7.85
C VAL A 99 6.14 13.97 -6.93
N SER A 100 5.06 14.55 -7.46
CA SER A 100 3.88 14.90 -6.67
C SER A 100 3.21 13.67 -6.07
N ALA A 101 2.98 12.62 -6.86
CA ALA A 101 2.39 11.37 -6.39
C ALA A 101 3.28 10.61 -5.39
N ARG A 102 4.60 10.78 -5.47
CA ARG A 102 5.54 10.27 -4.47
C ARG A 102 5.45 11.03 -3.15
N ARG A 103 5.51 12.37 -3.21
CA ARG A 103 5.56 13.23 -2.03
C ARG A 103 4.25 13.24 -1.24
N GLY A 104 3.13 13.16 -1.94
CA GLY A 104 1.79 13.17 -1.36
C GLY A 104 0.79 12.39 -2.19
N PHE A 105 -0.33 12.03 -1.57
CA PHE A 105 -1.43 11.38 -2.27
C PHE A 105 -2.01 12.30 -3.32
N VAL A 106 -2.07 11.78 -4.54
CA VAL A 106 -2.83 12.38 -5.64
C VAL A 106 -3.94 11.39 -6.02
N PRO A 107 -5.20 11.85 -6.22
CA PRO A 107 -6.27 10.97 -6.68
C PRO A 107 -5.93 10.31 -8.03
N PRO A 108 -6.38 9.06 -8.27
CA PRO A 108 -6.16 8.39 -9.55
C PRO A 108 -6.90 9.06 -10.71
N ASP A 109 -6.34 8.94 -11.92
CA ASP A 109 -6.80 9.59 -13.15
C ASP A 109 -7.48 8.64 -14.16
N LEU A 110 -7.35 7.33 -14.02
CA LEU A 110 -8.00 6.35 -14.91
C LEU A 110 -9.30 5.78 -14.32
N ALA A 111 -9.30 5.45 -13.03
CA ALA A 111 -10.43 4.87 -12.32
C ALA A 111 -10.32 5.11 -10.81
N PRO A 112 -11.44 5.24 -10.06
CA PRO A 112 -11.38 5.41 -8.62
C PRO A 112 -10.76 4.19 -7.93
N LEU A 113 -10.05 4.41 -6.81
CA LEU A 113 -9.63 3.32 -5.93
C LEU A 113 -10.85 2.58 -5.37
N PRO A 114 -10.75 1.27 -5.11
CA PRO A 114 -11.83 0.54 -4.48
C PRO A 114 -12.10 1.07 -3.07
N ALA A 115 -13.38 1.21 -2.74
CA ALA A 115 -13.83 1.40 -1.36
C ALA A 115 -14.23 0.02 -0.78
N PRO A 116 -13.89 -0.27 0.48
CA PRO A 116 -14.44 -1.42 1.20
C PRO A 116 -15.93 -1.26 1.48
#